data_AF-A0A1N6G5D6-F1
#
_entry.id   AF-A0A1N6G5D6-F1
#
_cell.length_a   1.000
_cell.length_b   1.000
_cell.length_c   1.000
_cell.angle_alpha   90.00
_cell.angle_beta   90.00
_cell.angle_gamma   90.00
#
_symmetry.space_group_name_H-M   'P 1'
#
loop_
_entity.id
_entity.type
_entity.pdbx_description
1 polymer ?
#
loop_
_entity_poly.entity_id
_entity_poly.type
_entity_poly.pdbx_seq_one_letter_code
_entity_poly.pdbx_strand_id
1 'polypeptide(L)'
;MNTAIPIMFIQQLFTAARTHHDLQDRDVPDGLLQEIYDLAKWGPTSVNSLPMRIVFVKSNSVKNNRMTALAGSNAERGFKARISQG
;
A
#
# COMPACT_ATOMS: atom_id res chain seq x y z
N MET A 1 2.21 -30.86 1.39
CA MET A 1 1.94 -30.53 -0.03
C MET A 1 3.19 -29.83 -0.57
N ASN A 2 3.93 -30.45 -1.49
CA ASN A 2 5.14 -29.86 -2.09
C ASN A 2 4.92 -29.66 -3.59
N THR A 3 3.94 -28.84 -3.95
CA THR A 3 3.85 -28.35 -5.32
C THR A 3 4.90 -27.26 -5.48
N ALA A 4 5.82 -27.43 -6.42
CA ALA A 4 6.80 -26.40 -6.73
C ALA A 4 6.08 -25.13 -7.19
N ILE A 5 6.46 -23.98 -6.61
CA ILE A 5 5.93 -22.68 -7.04
C ILE A 5 6.55 -22.34 -8.40
N PRO A 6 5.76 -22.10 -9.46
CA PRO A 6 6.30 -21.73 -10.76
C PRO A 6 7.16 -20.46 -10.67
N ILE A 7 8.27 -20.42 -11.43
CA ILE A 7 9.24 -19.32 -11.39
C ILE A 7 8.60 -17.95 -11.65
N MET A 8 7.56 -17.91 -12.48
CA MET A 8 6.83 -16.67 -12.79
C MET A 8 6.23 -16.01 -11.54
N PHE A 9 5.75 -16.77 -10.56
CA PHE A 9 5.22 -16.21 -9.31
C PHE A 9 6.32 -15.61 -8.44
N ILE A 10 7.48 -16.30 -8.35
CA ILE A 10 8.65 -15.77 -7.65
C ILE A 10 9.12 -14.46 -8.30
N GLN A 11 9.15 -14.42 -9.63
CA GLN A 11 9.51 -13.21 -10.36
C GLN A 11 8.52 -12.07 -10.09
N GLN A 12 7.22 -12.35 -10.17
CA GLN A 12 6.18 -11.35 -9.97
C GLN A 12 6.24 -10.71 -8.57
N LEU A 13 6.54 -11.51 -7.53
CA LEU A 13 6.55 -11.03 -6.16
C LEU A 13 7.89 -10.42 -5.73
N PHE A 14 9.02 -10.96 -6.18
CA PHE A 14 10.32 -10.66 -5.55
C PHE A 14 11.35 -10.04 -6.49
N THR A 15 11.59 -10.62 -7.68
CA THR A 15 12.76 -10.22 -8.48
C THR A 15 12.42 -9.24 -9.61
N ALA A 16 11.24 -9.36 -10.20
CA ALA A 16 10.75 -8.50 -11.28
C ALA A 16 9.83 -7.37 -10.79
N ALA A 17 9.31 -7.45 -9.56
CA ALA A 17 8.50 -6.39 -8.96
C ALA A 17 9.24 -5.04 -8.95
N ARG A 18 8.54 -3.96 -9.29
CA ARG A 18 9.06 -2.58 -9.26
C ARG A 18 8.03 -1.65 -8.62
N THR A 19 8.51 -0.61 -7.94
CA THR A 19 7.64 0.44 -7.42
C THR A 19 7.06 1.24 -8.59
N HIS A 20 5.75 1.24 -8.73
CA HIS A 20 5.07 2.11 -9.69
C HIS A 20 5.03 3.55 -9.16
N HIS A 21 5.49 4.50 -9.98
CA HIS A 21 5.50 5.92 -9.62
C HIS A 21 4.31 6.71 -10.17
N ASP A 22 3.73 6.22 -11.28
CA ASP A 22 2.50 6.76 -11.85
C ASP A 22 1.31 5.93 -11.39
N LEU A 23 0.30 6.62 -10.88
CA LEU A 23 -0.93 6.03 -10.38
C LEU A 23 -2.05 6.29 -11.37
N GLN A 24 -2.87 5.27 -11.59
CA GLN A 24 -4.07 5.40 -12.41
C GLN A 24 -5.05 6.37 -11.75
N ASP A 25 -5.82 7.08 -12.58
CA ASP A 25 -6.99 7.82 -12.13
C ASP A 25 -8.13 6.85 -11.80
N ARG A 26 -7.96 6.09 -10.71
CA ARG A 26 -8.91 5.10 -10.25
C ARG A 26 -8.86 4.99 -8.73
N ASP A 27 -10.04 5.02 -8.13
CA ASP A 27 -10.20 4.85 -6.69
C ASP A 27 -9.94 3.41 -6.25
N VAL A 28 -9.23 3.27 -5.13
CA VAL A 28 -9.13 2.01 -4.40
C VAL A 28 -10.31 1.89 -3.43
N PRO A 29 -11.12 0.82 -3.49
CA PRO A 29 -12.25 0.64 -2.58
C PRO A 29 -11.78 0.24 -1.17
N ASP A 30 -12.57 0.57 -0.15
CA ASP A 30 -12.24 0.28 1.24
C ASP A 30 -12.07 -1.22 1.53
N GLY A 31 -12.89 -2.07 0.91
CA GLY A 31 -12.78 -3.52 1.06
C GLY A 31 -11.38 -4.04 0.67
N LEU A 32 -10.81 -3.51 -0.41
CA LEU A 32 -9.47 -3.91 -0.85
C LEU A 32 -8.38 -3.42 0.11
N LEU A 33 -8.53 -2.23 0.72
CA LEU A 33 -7.61 -1.75 1.73
C LEU A 33 -7.62 -2.64 2.98
N GLN A 34 -8.81 -3.08 3.39
CA GLN A 34 -8.99 -4.00 4.50
C GLN A 34 -8.35 -5.36 4.20
N GLU A 35 -8.60 -5.92 3.02
CA GLU A 35 -7.98 -7.19 2.58
C GLU A 35 -6.45 -7.12 2.60
N ILE A 36 -5.86 -6.03 2.09
CA ILE A 36 -4.40 -5.83 2.12
C ILE A 36 -3.88 -5.76 3.56
N TYR A 37 -4.56 -5.03 4.44
CA TYR A 37 -4.19 -4.96 5.85
C TYR A 37 -4.24 -6.34 6.52
N ASP A 38 -5.30 -7.11 6.27
CA ASP A 38 -5.50 -8.44 6.85
C ASP A 38 -4.44 -9.44 6.42
N LEU A 39 -3.90 -9.30 5.21
CA LEU A 39 -2.74 -10.06 4.74
C LEU A 39 -1.43 -9.56 5.38
N ALA A 40 -1.22 -8.25 5.43
CA ALA A 40 0.05 -7.65 5.85
C ALA A 40 0.32 -7.73 7.36
N LYS A 41 -0.72 -7.69 8.19
CA LYS A 41 -0.59 -7.60 9.67
C LYS A 41 0.07 -8.82 10.32
N TRP A 42 0.16 -9.94 9.61
CA TRP A 42 0.71 -11.21 10.12
C TRP A 42 2.23 -11.35 9.96
N GLY A 43 2.92 -10.33 9.45
CA GLY A 43 4.38 -10.32 9.43
C GLY A 43 4.97 -10.54 10.83
N PRO A 44 6.05 -11.32 10.98
CA PRO A 44 6.65 -11.56 12.28
C PRO A 44 7.19 -10.25 12.87
N THR A 45 6.96 -10.04 14.16
CA THR A 45 7.42 -8.85 14.89
C THR A 45 8.16 -9.28 16.16
N SER A 46 9.08 -8.43 16.64
CA SER A 46 9.80 -8.72 17.89
C SER A 46 8.80 -9.01 19.01
N VAL A 47 8.94 -10.18 19.64
CA VAL A 47 8.09 -10.65 20.73
C VAL A 47 6.59 -10.66 20.36
N ASN A 48 6.26 -10.78 19.08
CA ASN A 48 4.89 -10.68 18.58
C ASN A 48 4.15 -9.43 19.08
N SER A 49 4.85 -8.29 19.17
CA SER A 49 4.32 -7.04 19.71
C SER A 49 3.29 -6.35 18.81
N LEU A 50 3.20 -6.73 17.54
CA LEU A 50 2.23 -6.21 16.56
C LEU A 50 2.12 -4.67 16.56
N PRO A 51 3.24 -3.93 16.42
CA PRO A 51 3.26 -2.48 16.63
C PRO A 51 2.69 -1.67 15.45
N MET A 52 2.43 -2.29 14.30
CA MET A 52 2.00 -1.61 13.09
C MET A 52 0.69 -0.83 13.32
N ARG A 53 0.67 0.44 12.89
CA ARG A 53 -0.52 1.30 12.84
C ARG A 53 -0.56 1.95 11.46
N ILE A 54 -1.67 1.78 10.74
CA ILE A 54 -1.85 2.30 9.38
C ILE A 54 -3.05 3.23 9.35
N VAL A 55 -2.88 4.40 8.71
CA VAL A 55 -3.96 5.35 8.45
C VAL A 55 -4.07 5.54 6.95
N PHE A 56 -5.21 5.16 6.38
CA PHE A 56 -5.51 5.43 4.97
C PHE A 56 -6.07 6.85 4.84
N VAL A 57 -5.35 7.72 4.14
CA VAL A 57 -5.77 9.11 3.94
C VAL A 57 -6.67 9.20 2.71
N LYS A 58 -7.97 9.30 2.96
CA LYS A 58 -9.01 9.33 1.92
C LYS A 58 -9.27 10.76 1.45
N SER A 59 -9.64 11.65 2.36
CA SER A 59 -10.17 12.98 1.99
C SER A 59 -9.12 13.93 1.42
N ASN A 60 -9.54 14.74 0.44
CA ASN A 60 -8.68 15.77 -0.16
C ASN A 60 -8.24 16.82 0.87
N SER A 61 -9.11 17.18 1.82
CA SER A 61 -8.76 18.13 2.88
C SER A 61 -7.64 17.61 3.79
N VAL A 62 -7.65 16.32 4.13
CA VAL A 62 -6.57 15.71 4.93
C VAL A 62 -5.32 15.51 4.08
N LYS A 63 -5.44 15.13 2.80
CA LYS A 63 -4.28 15.07 1.89
C LYS A 63 -3.58 16.42 1.77
N ASN A 64 -4.33 17.51 1.57
CA ASN A 64 -3.76 18.86 1.47
C ASN A 64 -2.86 19.22 2.65
N ASN A 65 -3.22 18.79 3.86
CA ASN A 65 -2.38 18.97 5.03
C ASN A 65 -1.22 17.94 5.08
N ARG A 66 -1.53 16.65 4.96
CA ARG A 66 -0.56 15.55 5.16
C ARG A 66 0.55 15.51 4.12
N MET A 67 0.27 15.88 2.87
CA MET A 67 1.29 15.86 1.81
C MET A 67 2.37 16.93 2.03
N THR A 68 2.11 17.97 2.84
CA THR A 68 3.14 18.97 3.18
C THR A 68 4.29 18.39 4.01
N ALA A 69 4.06 17.27 4.70
CA ALA A 69 5.10 16.57 5.46
C ALA A 69 5.97 15.65 4.59
N LEU A 70 5.64 15.49 3.29
CA LEU A 70 6.38 14.63 2.38
C LEU A 70 7.45 15.42 1.62
N ALA A 71 8.62 14.80 1.44
CA ALA A 71 9.74 15.41 0.74
C ALA A 71 9.68 15.21 -0.79
N GLY A 72 10.11 16.21 -1.55
CA GLY A 72 10.32 16.14 -3.00
C GLY A 72 9.07 15.73 -3.77
N SER A 73 9.25 14.84 -4.76
CA SER A 73 8.16 14.35 -5.62
C SER A 73 7.15 13.43 -4.91
N ASN A 74 7.36 13.07 -3.64
CA ASN A 74 6.42 12.23 -2.91
C ASN A 74 5.12 12.96 -2.54
N ALA A 75 5.17 14.29 -2.36
CA ALA A 75 3.96 15.09 -2.12
C ALA A 75 3.01 14.99 -3.32
N GLU A 76 3.53 15.20 -4.54
CA GLU A 76 2.75 15.10 -5.78
C GLU A 76 2.17 13.69 -5.97
N ARG A 77 2.98 12.65 -5.72
CA ARG A 77 2.51 11.25 -5.80
C ARG A 77 1.40 10.94 -4.80
N GLY A 78 1.52 11.44 -3.57
CA GLY A 78 0.50 11.29 -2.55
C GLY A 78 -0.82 11.96 -2.91
N PHE A 79 -0.78 13.08 -3.64
CA PHE A 79 -1.98 13.71 -4.20
C PHE A 79 -2.61 12.88 -5.33
N LYS A 80 -1.79 12.28 -6.20
CA LYS A 80 -2.29 11.42 -7.29
C LYS A 80 -2.89 10.11 -6.79
N ALA A 81 -2.50 9.63 -5.61
CA ALA A 81 -3.07 8.42 -5.03
C ALA A 81 -4.55 8.61 -4.68
N ARG A 82 -5.42 7.71 -5.14
CA ARG A 82 -6.87 7.82 -4.92
C ARG A 82 -7.43 6.63 -4.15
N ILE A 83 -8.21 6.95 -3.13
CA ILE A 83 -8.92 5.99 -2.28
C ILE A 83 -10.37 6.48 -2.24
N SER A 84 -11.32 5.58 -2.48
CA SER A 84 -12.75 5.88 -2.54
C SER A 84 -13.18 6.66 -1.31
N GLN A 85 -13.85 7.81 -1.44
CA GLN A 85 -14.59 8.36 -0.28
C GLN A 85 -15.78 7.43 -0.09
N GLY A 86 -15.89 6.75 1.05
CA GLY A 86 -17.08 5.95 1.34
C GLY A 86 -18.31 6.85 1.45
#